data_AF-A0A0N4W034-F1
#
_entry.id   AF-A0A0N4W034-F1
#
_cell.length_a   1.000
_cell.length_b   1.000
_cell.length_c   1.000
_cell.angle_alpha   90.00
_cell.angle_beta   90.00
_cell.angle_gamma   90.00
#
_symmetry.space_group_name_H-M   'P 1'
#
loop_
_entity.id
_entity.type
_entity.pdbx_description
1 polymer ?
#
loop_
_entity_poly.entity_id
_entity_poly.type
_entity_poly.pdbx_seq_one_letter_code
_entity_poly.pdbx_strand_id
1 'polypeptide(L)'
;SLRRLPIPKLQDSCNRFLASAKVVLNDAVYNRTEEVVRSFEKAEGPELQKALIDYDRNHKDTSYICEPWFDMYLKARIPCPVNYNPFMMYAPDPNPRFNHQVSRSTNFAISFARFRRALDANVLAPEVFHLNPKKSDTKLFRNVCKSLPASLSWYGAVAFKAFPLDMSQYKSLFNGTRIPKKDKDVLYQDTTQKHFMVM
;
A
#
# COMPACT_ATOMS: atom_id res chain seq x y z
N SER A 1 -6.20 5.31 14.19
CA SER A 1 -5.67 4.36 15.20
C SER A 1 -5.15 3.05 14.58
N LEU A 2 -4.66 3.08 13.33
CA LEU A 2 -4.08 1.88 12.71
C LEU A 2 -2.90 1.35 13.55
N ARG A 3 -2.73 0.02 13.53
CA ARG A 3 -1.60 -0.62 14.22
C ARG A 3 -0.33 -0.47 13.41
N ARG A 4 0.78 -0.31 14.11
CA ARG A 4 2.11 -0.21 13.52
C ARG A 4 2.48 -1.54 12.87
N LEU A 5 3.14 -1.46 11.72
CA LEU A 5 3.64 -2.63 11.02
C LEU A 5 4.73 -3.29 11.89
N PRO A 6 4.59 -4.57 12.28
CA PRO A 6 5.57 -5.22 13.13
C PRO A 6 6.87 -5.51 12.37
N ILE A 7 8.00 -5.34 13.05
CA ILE A 7 9.30 -5.84 12.58
C ILE A 7 9.43 -7.31 13.05
N PRO A 8 9.64 -8.29 12.15
CA PRO A 8 9.87 -9.67 12.53
C PRO A 8 11.15 -9.84 13.35
N LYS A 9 11.25 -10.93 14.13
CA LYS A 9 12.51 -11.31 14.76
C LYS A 9 13.55 -11.64 13.69
N LEU A 10 14.80 -11.24 13.91
CA LEU A 10 15.92 -11.51 12.99
C LEU A 10 16.01 -13.00 12.61
N GLN A 11 15.97 -13.88 13.61
CA GLN A 11 16.00 -15.33 13.43
C GLN A 11 14.84 -15.84 12.55
N ASP A 12 13.62 -15.33 12.75
CA ASP A 12 12.47 -15.71 11.93
C ASP A 12 12.65 -15.28 10.47
N SER A 13 13.21 -14.08 10.24
CA SER A 13 13.54 -13.59 8.90
C SER A 13 14.61 -14.44 8.23
N CYS A 14 15.70 -14.76 8.92
CA CYS A 14 16.77 -15.64 8.42
C CYS A 14 16.24 -17.04 8.06
N ASN A 15 15.44 -17.63 8.94
CA ASN A 15 14.86 -18.96 8.71
C ASN A 15 13.89 -18.97 7.53
N ARG A 16 13.03 -17.95 7.41
CA ARG A 16 12.11 -17.82 6.26
C ARG A 16 12.86 -17.62 4.95
N PHE A 17 13.93 -16.81 4.96
CA PHE A 17 14.79 -16.63 3.79
C PHE A 17 15.42 -17.96 3.35
N LEU A 18 16.01 -18.71 4.28
CA LEU A 18 16.60 -20.02 3.97
C LEU A 18 15.57 -21.03 3.47
N ALA A 19 14.38 -21.05 4.08
CA ALA A 19 13.28 -21.90 3.62
C ALA A 19 12.88 -21.60 2.16
N SER A 20 12.83 -20.32 1.77
CA SER A 20 12.59 -19.92 0.38
C SER A 20 13.77 -20.24 -0.54
N ALA A 21 15.00 -19.98 -0.10
CA ALA A 21 16.22 -20.22 -0.87
C ALA A 21 16.40 -21.71 -1.20
N LYS A 22 16.06 -22.61 -0.27
CA LYS A 22 16.16 -24.06 -0.45
C LYS A 22 15.35 -24.60 -1.63
N VAL A 23 14.26 -23.94 -2.00
CA VAL A 23 13.39 -24.35 -3.11
C VAL A 23 14.00 -23.98 -4.47
N VAL A 24 14.88 -22.98 -4.51
CA VAL A 24 15.40 -22.39 -5.76
C VAL A 24 16.86 -22.79 -6.00
N LEU A 25 17.64 -22.99 -4.95
CA LEU A 25 19.09 -23.24 -5.02
C LEU A 25 19.40 -24.73 -4.99
N ASN A 26 20.45 -25.13 -5.71
CA ASN A 26 21.04 -26.47 -5.54
C ASN A 26 21.79 -26.56 -4.20
N ASP A 27 22.07 -27.79 -3.76
CA ASP A 27 22.64 -28.07 -2.42
C ASP A 27 23.96 -27.34 -2.17
N ALA A 28 24.86 -27.31 -3.15
CA ALA A 28 26.16 -26.66 -2.98
C ALA A 28 26.02 -25.14 -2.74
N VAL A 29 25.15 -24.47 -3.51
CA VAL A 29 24.90 -23.02 -3.35
C VAL A 29 24.07 -22.73 -2.10
N TYR A 30 23.11 -23.60 -1.77
CA TYR A 30 22.30 -23.48 -0.56
C TYR A 30 23.18 -23.56 0.69
N ASN A 31 24.07 -24.55 0.79
CA ASN A 31 24.95 -24.72 1.96
C ASN A 31 25.81 -23.46 2.20
N ARG A 32 26.40 -22.91 1.13
CA ARG A 32 27.16 -21.66 1.21
C ARG A 32 26.28 -20.47 1.63
N THR A 33 25.05 -20.41 1.11
CA THR A 33 24.08 -19.36 1.47
C THR A 33 23.69 -19.46 2.94
N GLU A 34 23.45 -20.67 3.44
CA GLU A 34 23.15 -20.92 4.84
C GLU A 34 24.28 -20.47 5.74
N GLU A 35 25.54 -20.83 5.44
CA GLU A 35 26.69 -20.37 6.21
C GLU A 35 26.76 -18.84 6.32
N VAL A 36 26.56 -18.12 5.20
CA VAL A 36 26.55 -16.65 5.17
C VAL A 36 25.40 -16.09 6.01
N VAL A 37 24.19 -16.62 5.88
CA VAL A 37 23.02 -16.15 6.64
C VAL A 37 23.19 -16.40 8.14
N ARG A 38 23.73 -17.55 8.52
CA ARG A 38 24.00 -17.88 9.93
C ARG A 38 25.13 -17.03 10.51
N SER A 39 26.11 -16.64 9.69
CA SER A 39 27.14 -15.67 10.09
C SER A 39 26.53 -14.29 10.33
N PHE A 40 25.72 -13.81 9.38
CA PHE A 40 24.98 -12.55 9.51
C PHE A 40 24.09 -12.52 10.76
N GLU A 41 23.34 -13.59 11.02
CA GLU A 41 22.46 -13.72 12.20
C GLU A 41 23.21 -13.57 13.54
N LYS A 42 24.50 -13.95 13.58
CA LYS A 42 25.35 -13.89 14.78
C LYS A 42 26.20 -12.62 14.89
N ALA A 43 26.57 -12.02 13.76
CA ALA A 43 27.51 -10.91 13.70
C ALA A 43 26.80 -9.56 13.46
N GLU A 44 26.67 -9.12 12.22
CA GLU A 44 26.18 -7.78 11.85
C GLU A 44 24.64 -7.63 12.01
N GLY A 45 23.91 -8.73 11.85
CA GLY A 45 22.45 -8.75 11.86
C GLY A 45 21.83 -8.18 13.16
N PRO A 46 22.28 -8.57 14.36
CA PRO A 46 21.79 -8.00 15.62
C PRO A 46 21.95 -6.47 15.73
N GLU A 47 23.07 -5.91 15.26
CA GLU A 47 23.30 -4.46 15.27
C GLU A 47 22.35 -3.74 14.32
N LEU A 48 22.21 -4.25 13.09
CA LEU A 48 21.30 -3.71 12.09
C LEU A 48 19.83 -3.84 12.51
N GLN A 49 19.45 -4.98 13.11
CA GLN A 49 18.10 -5.20 13.65
C GLN A 49 17.79 -4.20 14.77
N LYS A 50 18.76 -3.93 15.65
CA LYS A 50 18.61 -2.93 16.71
C LYS A 50 18.43 -1.54 16.11
N ALA A 51 19.27 -1.15 15.15
CA ALA A 51 19.15 0.13 14.46
C ALA A 51 17.79 0.29 13.76
N LEU A 52 17.27 -0.79 13.14
CA LEU A 52 15.96 -0.80 12.51
C LEU A 52 14.82 -0.61 13.53
N ILE A 53 14.89 -1.30 14.67
CA ILE A 53 13.91 -1.16 15.75
C ILE A 53 13.96 0.24 16.38
N ASP A 54 15.15 0.81 16.54
CA ASP A 54 15.32 2.15 17.08
C ASP A 54 14.83 3.22 16.10
N TYR A 55 15.09 3.06 14.79
CA TYR A 55 14.49 3.89 13.74
C TYR A 55 12.96 3.84 13.81
N ASP A 56 12.38 2.64 13.88
CA ASP A 56 10.94 2.46 14.00
C ASP A 56 10.38 3.10 15.27
N ARG A 57 11.03 2.93 16.43
CA ARG A 57 10.61 3.54 17.69
C ARG A 57 10.55 5.07 17.62
N ASN A 58 11.45 5.67 16.85
CA ASN A 58 11.57 7.13 16.70
C ASN A 58 10.63 7.70 15.61
N HIS A 59 10.04 6.86 14.75
CA HIS A 59 9.14 7.27 13.66
C HIS A 59 7.78 6.55 13.78
N LYS A 60 6.99 6.93 14.81
CA LYS A 60 5.73 6.25 15.14
C LYS A 60 4.55 6.57 14.23
N ASP A 61 4.67 7.63 13.43
CA ASP A 61 3.70 8.14 12.47
C ASP A 61 3.75 7.42 11.10
N THR A 62 4.77 6.58 10.87
CA THR A 62 4.96 5.81 9.65
C THR A 62 5.31 4.35 9.96
N SER A 63 5.71 3.59 8.93
CA SER A 63 6.27 2.25 9.07
C SER A 63 7.72 2.22 8.60
N TYR A 64 8.52 1.32 9.18
CA TYR A 64 9.95 1.17 8.90
C TYR A 64 10.29 0.98 7.41
N ILE A 65 9.35 0.50 6.60
CA ILE A 65 9.56 0.13 5.20
C ILE A 65 9.10 1.20 4.21
N CYS A 66 8.27 2.15 4.64
CA CYS A 66 7.60 3.09 3.74
C CYS A 66 8.59 3.92 2.91
N GLU A 67 9.51 4.61 3.58
CA GLU A 67 10.52 5.45 2.92
C GLU A 67 11.50 4.63 2.06
N PRO A 68 12.14 3.55 2.56
CA PRO A 68 13.00 2.71 1.73
C PRO A 68 12.31 2.16 0.47
N TRP A 69 11.01 1.81 0.58
CA TRP A 69 10.23 1.31 -0.55
C TRP A 69 10.00 2.39 -1.61
N PHE A 70 9.60 3.60 -1.21
CA PHE A 70 9.50 4.73 -2.15
C PHE A 70 10.85 5.06 -2.79
N ASP A 71 11.93 5.04 -2.02
CA ASP A 71 13.27 5.32 -2.49
C ASP A 71 13.71 4.33 -3.57
N MET A 72 13.42 3.04 -3.42
CA MET A 72 13.71 2.03 -4.44
C MET A 72 13.10 2.38 -5.80
N TYR A 73 11.81 2.73 -5.84
CA TYR A 73 11.12 3.04 -7.11
C TYR A 73 11.47 4.42 -7.68
N LEU A 74 11.67 5.42 -6.81
CA LEU A 74 11.98 6.79 -7.24
C LEU A 74 13.44 6.94 -7.66
N LYS A 75 14.36 6.11 -7.16
CA LYS A 75 15.76 6.07 -7.59
C LYS A 75 15.99 5.18 -8.82
N ALA A 76 15.08 4.26 -9.12
CA ALA A 76 15.18 3.42 -10.30
C ALA A 76 15.23 4.26 -11.59
N ARG A 77 16.20 3.96 -12.45
CA ARG A 77 16.47 4.67 -13.71
C ARG A 77 15.97 3.94 -14.96
N ILE A 78 15.38 2.75 -14.80
CA ILE A 78 14.76 2.03 -15.90
C ILE A 78 13.42 2.67 -16.28
N PRO A 79 13.00 2.61 -17.56
CA PRO A 79 11.73 3.17 -17.99
C PRO A 79 10.55 2.58 -17.20
N CYS A 80 9.62 3.41 -16.76
CA CYS A 80 8.42 2.94 -16.04
C CYS A 80 7.48 2.05 -16.89
N PRO A 81 7.25 2.33 -18.20
CA PRO A 81 6.48 1.43 -19.06
C PRO A 81 7.10 0.03 -19.07
N VAL A 82 6.24 -1.00 -19.04
CA VAL A 82 6.61 -2.44 -18.97
C VAL A 82 7.25 -2.87 -17.65
N ASN A 83 8.22 -2.12 -17.12
CA ASN A 83 8.95 -2.52 -15.91
C ASN A 83 8.15 -2.30 -14.61
N TYR A 84 7.35 -1.23 -14.54
CA TYR A 84 6.66 -0.84 -13.30
C TYR A 84 5.19 -0.50 -13.46
N ASN A 85 4.76 0.06 -14.59
CA ASN A 85 3.37 0.50 -14.77
C ASN A 85 2.47 -0.69 -15.17
N PRO A 86 1.62 -1.22 -14.26
CA PRO A 86 0.62 -2.21 -14.65
C PRO A 86 -0.58 -1.52 -15.29
N PHE A 87 -1.50 -2.30 -15.84
CA PHE A 87 -2.82 -1.83 -16.23
C PHE A 87 -3.91 -2.81 -15.78
N MET A 88 -5.13 -2.30 -15.61
CA MET A 88 -6.34 -3.08 -15.42
C MET A 88 -7.33 -2.71 -16.51
N MET A 89 -8.14 -3.67 -16.95
CA MET A 89 -9.18 -3.44 -17.93
C MET A 89 -10.56 -3.55 -17.30
N TYR A 90 -11.46 -2.64 -17.68
CA TYR A 90 -12.87 -2.75 -17.32
C TYR A 90 -13.56 -3.76 -18.24
N ALA A 91 -14.39 -4.62 -17.65
CA ALA A 91 -15.39 -5.37 -18.41
C ALA A 91 -16.29 -4.40 -19.20
N PRO A 92 -16.82 -4.78 -20.37
CA PRO A 92 -17.79 -3.95 -21.08
C PRO A 92 -19.00 -3.65 -20.19
N ASP A 93 -19.66 -2.51 -20.42
CA ASP A 93 -20.94 -2.24 -19.78
C ASP A 93 -21.93 -3.34 -20.20
N PRO A 94 -22.68 -3.96 -19.26
CA PRO A 94 -23.68 -4.99 -19.59
C PRO A 94 -24.73 -4.52 -20.59
N ASN A 95 -24.96 -3.20 -20.70
CA ASN A 95 -25.80 -2.61 -21.72
C ASN A 95 -24.93 -2.08 -22.89
N PRO A 96 -25.03 -2.69 -24.09
CA PRO A 96 -24.24 -2.31 -25.26
C PRO A 96 -24.29 -0.82 -25.63
N ARG A 97 -25.40 -0.12 -25.36
CA ARG A 97 -25.54 1.31 -25.68
C ARG A 97 -24.53 2.20 -24.95
N PHE A 98 -24.06 1.77 -23.78
CA PHE A 98 -23.09 2.51 -22.97
C PHE A 98 -21.64 2.18 -23.34
N ASN A 99 -21.41 1.30 -24.32
CA ASN A 99 -20.07 0.98 -24.80
C ASN A 99 -19.59 1.87 -25.96
N HIS A 100 -20.44 2.79 -26.46
CA HIS A 100 -19.99 3.80 -27.43
C HIS A 100 -18.91 4.70 -26.82
N GLN A 101 -17.83 4.96 -27.56
CA GLN A 101 -16.62 5.62 -27.05
C GLN A 101 -16.92 6.91 -26.27
N VAL A 102 -17.66 7.84 -26.88
CA VAL A 102 -17.98 9.14 -26.27
C VAL A 102 -18.86 8.99 -25.03
N SER A 103 -19.88 8.12 -25.09
CA SER A 103 -20.79 7.89 -23.97
C SER A 103 -20.04 7.27 -22.79
N ARG A 104 -19.18 6.30 -23.07
CA ARG A 104 -18.42 5.56 -22.06
C ARG A 104 -17.34 6.42 -21.41
N SER A 105 -16.57 7.16 -22.22
CA SER A 105 -15.53 8.07 -21.72
C SER A 105 -16.15 9.19 -20.87
N THR A 106 -17.29 9.75 -21.28
CA THR A 106 -18.05 10.74 -20.51
C THR A 106 -18.49 10.17 -19.17
N ASN A 107 -19.10 8.97 -19.16
CA ASN A 107 -19.52 8.31 -17.93
C ASN A 107 -18.35 8.02 -16.98
N PHE A 108 -17.20 7.59 -17.51
CA PHE A 108 -15.99 7.41 -16.72
C PHE A 108 -15.49 8.73 -16.12
N ALA A 109 -15.35 9.78 -16.92
CA ALA A 109 -14.89 11.10 -16.44
C ALA A 109 -15.78 11.63 -15.30
N ILE A 110 -17.10 11.53 -15.46
CA ILE A 110 -18.07 11.89 -14.41
C ILE A 110 -17.88 11.02 -13.16
N SER A 111 -17.68 9.71 -13.32
CA SER A 111 -17.51 8.78 -12.20
C SER A 111 -16.21 9.05 -11.43
N PHE A 112 -15.10 9.32 -12.12
CA PHE A 112 -13.83 9.74 -11.52
C PHE A 112 -13.99 11.07 -10.76
N ALA A 113 -14.68 12.06 -11.33
CA ALA A 113 -14.95 13.32 -10.64
C ALA A 113 -15.81 13.12 -9.38
N ARG A 114 -16.81 12.23 -9.42
CA ARG A 114 -17.61 11.85 -8.24
C ARG A 114 -16.76 11.19 -7.16
N PHE A 115 -15.87 10.29 -7.54
CA PHE A 115 -14.95 9.63 -6.61
C PHE A 115 -14.00 10.66 -5.96
N ARG A 116 -13.40 11.56 -6.75
CA ARG A 116 -12.57 12.66 -6.23
C ARG A 116 -13.32 13.51 -5.22
N ARG A 117 -14.55 13.94 -5.55
CA ARG A 117 -15.39 14.71 -4.62
C ARG A 117 -15.71 13.94 -3.34
N ALA A 118 -15.96 12.64 -3.44
CA ALA A 118 -16.23 11.81 -2.26
C ALA A 118 -14.99 11.67 -1.36
N LEU A 119 -13.80 11.54 -1.95
CA LEU A 119 -12.54 11.51 -1.23
C LEU A 119 -12.24 12.85 -0.54
N ASP A 120 -12.36 13.97 -1.26
CA ASP A 120 -12.10 15.32 -0.73
C ASP A 120 -13.08 15.70 0.40
N ALA A 121 -14.36 15.35 0.24
CA ALA A 121 -15.38 15.59 1.25
C ALA A 121 -15.33 14.57 2.42
N ASN A 122 -14.40 13.60 2.37
CA ASN A 122 -14.25 12.54 3.37
C ASN A 122 -15.55 11.74 3.61
N VAL A 123 -16.29 11.48 2.53
CA VAL A 123 -17.52 10.68 2.51
C VAL A 123 -17.35 9.36 1.75
N LEU A 124 -16.17 9.11 1.18
CA LEU A 124 -15.78 7.78 0.74
C LEU A 124 -15.71 6.86 1.97
N ALA A 125 -16.28 5.66 1.87
CA ALA A 125 -16.23 4.71 2.96
C ALA A 125 -14.76 4.36 3.28
N PRO A 126 -14.41 4.17 4.57
CA PRO A 126 -13.09 3.65 4.93
C PRO A 126 -12.84 2.30 4.26
N GLU A 127 -11.62 2.07 3.79
CA GLU A 127 -11.21 0.78 3.27
C GLU A 127 -11.06 -0.21 4.44
N VAL A 128 -11.83 -1.29 4.43
CA VAL A 128 -11.88 -2.24 5.54
C VAL A 128 -11.95 -3.66 4.99
N PHE A 129 -11.02 -4.51 5.45
CA PHE A 129 -11.11 -5.94 5.19
C PHE A 129 -12.03 -6.61 6.23
N HIS A 130 -13.11 -7.21 5.76
CA HIS A 130 -14.11 -7.87 6.60
C HIS A 130 -13.95 -9.40 6.53
N LEU A 131 -13.62 -10.07 7.66
CA LEU A 131 -13.59 -11.55 7.68
C LEU A 131 -14.98 -12.16 7.44
N ASN A 132 -16.04 -11.46 7.84
CA ASN A 132 -17.41 -11.84 7.53
C ASN A 132 -18.27 -10.59 7.29
N PRO A 133 -18.40 -10.12 6.04
CA PRO A 133 -19.13 -8.90 5.69
C PRO A 133 -20.58 -8.90 6.18
N LYS A 134 -21.25 -10.06 6.20
CA LYS A 134 -22.65 -10.16 6.69
C LYS A 134 -22.79 -9.75 8.17
N LYS A 135 -21.71 -9.86 8.95
CA LYS A 135 -21.69 -9.46 10.38
C LYS A 135 -21.03 -8.10 10.57
N SER A 136 -20.01 -7.77 9.78
CA SER A 136 -19.14 -6.63 10.03
C SER A 136 -19.24 -5.49 9.02
N ASP A 137 -19.97 -5.63 7.91
CA ASP A 137 -20.36 -4.50 7.06
C ASP A 137 -21.86 -4.22 7.21
N THR A 138 -22.24 -3.78 8.41
CA THR A 138 -23.65 -3.54 8.78
C THR A 138 -23.86 -2.14 9.30
N LYS A 139 -25.12 -1.67 9.34
CA LYS A 139 -25.46 -0.37 9.96
C LYS A 139 -25.01 -0.30 11.42
N LEU A 140 -25.14 -1.39 12.17
CA LEU A 140 -24.67 -1.47 13.56
C LEU A 140 -23.16 -1.23 13.65
N PHE A 141 -22.36 -1.95 12.86
CA PHE A 141 -20.91 -1.76 12.80
C PHE A 141 -20.54 -0.31 12.49
N ARG A 142 -21.16 0.28 11.45
CA ARG A 142 -20.89 1.66 11.02
C ARG A 142 -21.25 2.66 12.12
N ASN A 143 -22.39 2.47 12.80
CA ASN A 143 -22.81 3.34 13.90
C ASN A 143 -21.86 3.25 15.09
N VAL A 144 -21.42 2.05 15.47
CA VAL A 144 -20.44 1.85 16.55
C VAL A 144 -19.11 2.52 16.20
N CYS A 145 -18.56 2.23 15.01
CA CYS A 145 -17.27 2.78 14.61
C CYS A 145 -17.30 4.31 14.44
N LYS A 146 -18.43 4.88 14.00
CA LYS A 146 -18.62 6.33 13.87
C LYS A 146 -18.66 7.04 15.24
N SER A 147 -19.24 6.41 16.24
CA SER A 147 -19.35 6.99 17.59
C SER A 147 -18.05 6.90 18.40
N LEU A 148 -17.13 6.02 18.02
CA LEU A 148 -15.84 5.87 18.69
C LEU A 148 -14.86 6.99 18.28
N PRO A 149 -14.06 7.52 19.23
CA PRO A 149 -12.95 8.40 18.91
C PRO A 149 -11.97 7.74 17.92
N ALA A 150 -11.31 8.56 17.09
CA ALA A 150 -10.35 8.07 16.09
C ALA A 150 -9.16 7.27 16.67
N SER A 151 -8.85 7.48 17.96
CA SER A 151 -7.84 6.74 18.72
C SER A 151 -8.27 5.30 19.08
N LEU A 152 -9.58 5.03 19.13
CA LEU A 152 -10.15 3.73 19.51
C LEU A 152 -10.88 3.01 18.36
N SER A 153 -11.18 3.72 17.26
CA SER A 153 -11.97 3.21 16.14
C SER A 153 -11.44 1.88 15.55
N TRP A 154 -10.12 1.68 15.49
CA TRP A 154 -9.55 0.41 15.03
C TRP A 154 -9.90 -0.78 15.94
N TYR A 155 -9.84 -0.59 17.26
CA TYR A 155 -10.22 -1.64 18.22
C TYR A 155 -11.70 -1.99 18.11
N GLY A 156 -12.55 -0.98 17.94
CA GLY A 156 -13.96 -1.16 17.65
C GLY A 156 -14.18 -2.02 16.41
N ALA A 157 -13.47 -1.73 15.32
CA ALA A 157 -13.60 -2.52 14.10
C ALA A 157 -13.14 -3.98 14.28
N VAL A 158 -12.03 -4.19 15.00
CA VAL A 158 -11.48 -5.53 15.24
C VAL A 158 -12.39 -6.39 16.12
N ALA A 159 -13.15 -5.80 17.04
CA ALA A 159 -14.18 -6.53 17.80
C ALA A 159 -15.22 -7.18 16.87
N PHE A 160 -15.47 -6.61 15.69
CA PHE A 160 -16.33 -7.17 14.65
C PHE A 160 -15.58 -8.06 13.64
N LYS A 161 -14.29 -8.37 13.89
CA LYS A 161 -13.42 -9.07 12.93
C LYS A 161 -13.30 -8.32 11.60
N ALA A 162 -13.24 -6.99 11.67
CA ALA A 162 -13.00 -6.10 10.54
C ALA A 162 -11.68 -5.34 10.75
N PHE A 163 -10.91 -5.18 9.68
CA PHE A 163 -9.54 -4.68 9.72
C PHE A 163 -9.44 -3.46 8.80
N PRO A 164 -9.56 -2.23 9.35
CA PRO A 164 -9.35 -1.01 8.58
C PRO A 164 -7.94 -0.98 7.98
N LEU A 165 -7.85 -0.53 6.73
CA LEU A 165 -6.60 -0.45 5.97
C LEU A 165 -6.08 0.98 5.91
N ASP A 166 -4.79 1.12 5.61
CA ASP A 166 -4.20 2.44 5.36
C ASP A 166 -4.76 3.04 4.08
N MET A 167 -5.08 4.34 4.13
CA MET A 167 -5.57 5.10 3.00
C MET A 167 -4.69 6.32 2.70
N SER A 168 -3.48 6.40 3.26
CA SER A 168 -2.58 7.55 3.11
C SER A 168 -2.25 7.86 1.64
N GLN A 169 -2.19 6.83 0.79
CA GLN A 169 -1.86 6.93 -0.62
C GLN A 169 -3.02 7.34 -1.53
N TYR A 170 -4.28 7.30 -1.06
CA TYR A 170 -5.45 7.60 -1.90
C TYR A 170 -5.43 9.02 -2.45
N LYS A 171 -4.80 9.94 -1.71
CA LYS A 171 -4.62 11.32 -2.16
C LYS A 171 -3.86 11.40 -3.48
N SER A 172 -2.94 10.48 -3.74
CA SER A 172 -2.12 10.45 -4.95
C SER A 172 -2.87 10.03 -6.22
N LEU A 173 -4.12 9.59 -6.12
CA LEU A 173 -4.94 9.17 -7.27
C LEU A 173 -5.27 10.32 -8.23
N PHE A 174 -5.28 11.56 -7.74
CA PHE A 174 -5.70 12.72 -8.52
C PHE A 174 -4.70 13.86 -8.38
N ASN A 175 -4.52 14.60 -9.48
CA ASN A 175 -3.61 15.73 -9.57
C ASN A 175 -2.16 15.42 -9.19
N GLY A 176 -1.78 14.14 -9.16
CA GLY A 176 -0.44 13.67 -8.86
C GLY A 176 0.31 13.30 -10.13
N THR A 177 1.61 13.55 -10.16
CA THR A 177 2.51 13.05 -11.22
C THR A 177 3.89 12.78 -10.66
N ARG A 178 4.67 11.95 -11.34
CA ARG A 178 6.08 11.70 -11.05
C ARG A 178 6.92 12.60 -11.94
N ILE A 179 7.73 13.47 -11.33
CA ILE A 179 8.64 14.37 -12.05
C ILE A 179 10.03 13.73 -12.06
N PRO A 180 10.62 13.47 -13.25
CA PRO A 180 11.96 12.93 -13.35
C PRO A 180 12.98 13.95 -12.82
N LYS A 181 13.93 13.46 -12.03
CA LYS A 181 15.06 14.25 -11.50
C LYS A 181 16.33 13.41 -11.56
N LYS A 182 17.47 14.07 -11.45
CA LYS A 182 18.76 13.37 -11.32
C LYS A 182 18.76 12.57 -10.01
N ASP A 183 19.21 11.33 -10.06
CA ASP A 183 19.41 10.40 -8.93
C ASP A 183 18.14 9.93 -8.20
N LYS A 184 17.16 10.79 -7.90
CA LYS A 184 15.87 10.42 -7.28
C LYS A 184 14.72 11.28 -7.82
N ASP A 185 13.71 10.66 -8.43
CA ASP A 185 12.52 11.34 -8.92
C ASP A 185 11.67 11.86 -7.75
N VAL A 186 10.78 12.81 -8.03
CA VAL A 186 9.89 13.38 -7.02
C VAL A 186 8.43 13.18 -7.38
N LEU A 187 7.62 12.84 -6.39
CA LEU A 187 6.16 12.85 -6.52
C LEU A 187 5.67 14.28 -6.31
N TYR A 188 4.97 14.81 -7.30
CA TYR A 188 4.38 16.15 -7.27
C TYR A 188 2.87 16.04 -7.27
N GLN A 189 2.21 16.93 -6.53
CA GLN A 189 0.75 17.02 -6.51
C GLN A 189 0.29 18.47 -6.44
N ASP A 190 -0.69 18.84 -7.26
CA ASP A 190 -1.36 20.15 -7.20
C ASP A 190 -2.87 20.00 -7.04
N THR A 191 -3.34 20.04 -5.80
CA THR A 191 -4.76 19.85 -5.46
C THR A 191 -5.66 21.02 -5.85
N THR A 192 -5.10 22.13 -6.36
CA THR A 192 -5.88 23.29 -6.80
C THR A 192 -6.48 23.10 -8.21
N GLN A 193 -5.92 22.17 -8.98
CA GLN A 193 -6.30 21.94 -10.38
C GLN A 193 -7.64 21.21 -10.51
N LYS A 194 -8.49 21.69 -11.43
CA LYS A 194 -9.86 21.17 -11.67
C LYS A 194 -10.09 20.69 -13.11
N HIS A 195 -9.05 20.68 -13.94
CA HIS A 195 -9.14 20.30 -15.34
C HIS A 195 -8.87 18.80 -15.54
N PHE A 196 -9.39 18.24 -16.63
CA PHE A 196 -8.99 16.93 -17.14
C PHE A 196 -7.95 17.11 -18.25
N MET A 197 -7.00 16.19 -18.34
CA MET A 197 -6.12 16.04 -19.49
C MET A 197 -6.69 14.93 -20.37
N VAL A 198 -6.82 15.21 -21.67
CA VAL A 198 -7.28 14.24 -22.69
C VAL A 198 -6.20 14.14 -23.75
N MET A 199 -5.80 12.92 -24.09
CA MET A 199 -4.80 12.58 -25.11
C MET A 199 -5.49 11.92 -26.30
#